data_AF-A0A942U042-F1
#
_entry.id   AF-A0A942U042-F1
#
_cell.length_a   1.000
_cell.length_b   1.000
_cell.length_c   1.000
_cell.angle_alpha   90.00
_cell.angle_beta   90.00
_cell.angle_gamma   90.00
#
_symmetry.space_group_name_H-M   'P 1'
#
loop_
_entity.id
_entity.type
_entity.pdbx_description
1 polymer ?
#
loop_
_entity_poly.entity_id
_entity_poly.type
_entity_poly.pdbx_seq_one_letter_code
_entity_poly.pdbx_strand_id
1 'polypeptide(L)'
;IQRHIWQDYLDVAEDLRHNHEIKEIYGKRKETIERVFADAKEKHGMRWTTLKGIKKLSMQAMLTFAALNLKKLASWTWKTPTIA
;
A
#
# COMPACT_ATOMS: atom_id res chain seq x y z
N ILE A 1 -19.39 -29.53 9.47
CA ILE A 1 -19.23 -28.09 9.14
C ILE A 1 -17.84 -27.92 8.54
N GLN A 2 -17.70 -27.39 7.33
CA GLN A 2 -16.41 -27.14 6.68
C GLN A 2 -16.14 -25.63 6.75
N ARG A 3 -15.08 -25.22 7.45
CA ARG A 3 -14.70 -23.82 7.61
C ARG A 3 -13.41 -23.56 6.83
N HIS A 4 -13.30 -22.38 6.21
CA HIS A 4 -12.10 -21.99 5.49
C HIS A 4 -10.93 -21.81 6.46
N ILE A 5 -9.71 -22.17 6.05
CA ILE A 5 -8.49 -22.10 6.88
C ILE A 5 -8.27 -20.68 7.43
N TRP A 6 -8.67 -19.66 6.67
CA TRP A 6 -8.51 -18.26 7.04
C TRP A 6 -9.76 -17.62 7.65
N GLN A 7 -10.80 -18.41 7.98
CA GLN A 7 -12.08 -17.84 8.40
C GLN A 7 -11.96 -17.01 9.68
N ASP A 8 -11.15 -17.45 10.65
CA ASP A 8 -10.94 -16.69 11.89
C ASP A 8 -10.37 -15.29 11.63
N TYR A 9 -9.47 -15.15 10.65
CA TYR A 9 -8.92 -13.85 10.26
C TYR A 9 -9.93 -12.98 9.50
N LEU A 10 -10.76 -13.60 8.66
CA LEU A 10 -11.81 -12.90 7.93
C LEU A 10 -12.87 -12.33 8.89
N ASP A 11 -13.23 -13.10 9.91
CA ASP A 11 -14.20 -12.69 10.92
C ASP A 11 -13.67 -11.48 11.72
N VAL A 12 -12.39 -11.52 12.14
CA VAL A 12 -11.74 -10.36 12.78
C VAL A 12 -11.70 -9.15 11.85
N ALA A 13 -11.40 -9.34 10.56
CA ALA A 13 -11.38 -8.23 9.61
C ALA A 13 -12.78 -7.62 9.40
N GLU A 14 -13.83 -8.44 9.45
CA GLU A 14 -15.22 -7.99 9.35
C GLU A 14 -15.64 -7.21 10.60
N ASP A 15 -15.29 -7.69 11.79
CA ASP A 15 -15.54 -6.97 13.05
C ASP A 15 -14.85 -5.60 13.05
N LEU A 16 -13.58 -5.55 12.64
CA LEU A 16 -12.81 -4.31 12.52
C LEU A 16 -13.42 -3.35 11.49
N ARG A 17 -14.05 -3.84 10.42
CA ARG A 17 -14.68 -2.98 9.40
C ARG A 17 -15.83 -2.15 9.98
N HIS A 18 -16.55 -2.70 10.95
CA HIS A 18 -17.69 -2.04 11.59
C HIS A 18 -17.28 -1.05 12.68
N ASN A 19 -16.03 -1.10 13.15
CA ASN A 19 -15.50 -0.12 14.09
C ASN A 19 -15.38 1.26 13.40
N HIS A 20 -15.97 2.28 14.02
CA HIS A 20 -16.00 3.65 13.50
C HIS A 20 -14.60 4.25 13.29
N GLU A 21 -13.68 4.04 14.24
CA GLU A 21 -12.31 4.55 14.15
C GLU A 21 -11.55 3.89 13.00
N ILE A 22 -11.70 2.57 12.85
CA ILE A 22 -11.07 1.81 11.77
C ILE A 22 -11.64 2.22 10.41
N LYS A 23 -12.95 2.46 10.31
CA LYS A 23 -13.59 2.92 9.08
C LYS A 23 -13.04 4.27 8.63
N GLU A 24 -12.82 5.20 9.55
CA GLU A 24 -12.20 6.49 9.25
C GLU A 24 -10.74 6.34 8.80
N ILE A 25 -9.95 5.54 9.51
CA ILE A 25 -8.55 5.25 9.16
C ILE A 25 -8.47 4.60 7.78
N TYR A 26 -9.30 3.59 7.52
CA TYR A 26 -9.35 2.89 6.24
C TYR A 26 -9.78 3.82 5.10
N GLY A 27 -10.62 4.81 5.38
CA GLY A 27 -11.00 5.87 4.44
C GLY A 27 -9.81 6.64 3.88
N LYS A 28 -8.75 6.85 4.68
CA LYS A 28 -7.51 7.56 4.27
C LYS A 28 -6.67 6.78 3.25
N ARG A 29 -6.98 5.50 3.01
CA ARG A 29 -6.31 4.65 2.02
C ARG A 29 -6.44 5.20 0.59
N LYS A 30 -7.59 5.79 0.25
CA LYS A 30 -7.82 6.40 -1.07
C LYS A 30 -6.92 7.60 -1.33
N GLU A 31 -6.47 8.25 -0.26
CA GLU A 31 -5.64 9.44 -0.36
C GLU A 31 -4.20 9.03 -0.63
N THR A 32 -3.59 8.23 0.23
CA THR A 32 -2.14 7.98 0.11
C THR A 32 -1.84 6.72 -0.68
N ILE A 33 -2.44 5.60 -0.25
CA ILE A 33 -2.12 4.27 -0.77
C ILE A 33 -2.56 4.18 -2.23
N GLU A 34 -3.83 4.38 -2.54
CA GLU A 34 -4.34 4.21 -3.91
C GLU A 34 -3.66 5.15 -4.92
N ARG A 35 -3.31 6.38 -4.52
CA ARG A 35 -2.52 7.31 -5.36
C ARG A 35 -1.14 6.75 -5.69
N VAL A 36 -0.44 6.17 -4.72
CA VAL A 36 0.88 5.57 -4.95
C VAL A 36 0.78 4.33 -5.84
N PHE A 37 -0.26 3.51 -5.68
CA PHE A 37 -0.50 2.36 -6.56
C PHE A 37 -0.84 2.79 -7.99
N ALA A 38 -1.59 3.86 -8.19
CA ALA A 38 -1.84 4.44 -9.51
C ALA A 38 -0.54 4.94 -10.15
N ASP A 39 0.28 5.69 -9.42
CA ASP A 39 1.60 6.14 -9.88
C ASP A 39 2.52 4.97 -10.24
N ALA A 40 2.53 3.91 -9.43
CA ALA A 40 3.29 2.70 -9.72
C ALA A 40 2.88 2.06 -11.05
N LYS A 41 1.58 2.01 -11.35
CA LYS A 41 1.06 1.46 -12.60
C LYS A 41 1.40 2.32 -13.80
N GLU A 42 1.11 3.61 -13.74
CA GLU A 42 1.19 4.52 -14.89
C GLU A 42 2.60 5.07 -15.13
N LYS A 43 3.35 5.38 -14.07
CA LYS A 43 4.69 6.00 -14.17
C LYS A 43 5.85 5.01 -14.05
N HIS A 44 5.63 3.86 -13.40
CA HIS A 44 6.69 2.88 -13.13
C HIS A 44 6.47 1.53 -13.81
N GLY A 45 5.57 1.47 -14.78
CA GLY A 45 5.42 0.32 -15.67
C GLY A 45 4.81 -0.92 -15.01
N MET A 46 4.20 -0.80 -13.82
CA MET A 46 3.57 -1.94 -13.14
C MET A 46 2.19 -2.31 -13.70
N ARG A 47 1.75 -1.68 -14.81
CA ARG A 47 0.54 -2.10 -15.51
C ARG A 47 0.69 -3.49 -16.13
N TRP A 48 1.92 -3.86 -16.49
CA TRP A 48 2.27 -5.15 -17.07
C TRP A 48 3.47 -5.78 -16.37
N THR A 49 3.50 -7.09 -16.35
CA THR A 49 4.66 -7.84 -15.84
C THR A 49 5.72 -7.92 -16.93
N THR A 50 6.82 -7.18 -16.77
CA THR A 50 7.94 -7.16 -17.73
C THR A 50 8.95 -8.28 -17.50
N LEU A 51 8.97 -8.86 -16.30
CA LEU A 51 9.89 -9.94 -15.91
C LEU A 51 9.16 -11.28 -15.74
N LYS A 52 9.84 -12.38 -16.06
CA LYS A 52 9.32 -13.74 -15.84
C LYS A 52 9.68 -14.25 -14.44
N GLY A 53 8.66 -14.74 -13.73
CA GLY A 53 8.79 -15.40 -12.42
C GLY A 53 8.55 -14.47 -11.23
N ILE A 54 7.92 -15.01 -10.18
CA ILE A 54 7.48 -14.27 -8.99
C ILE A 54 8.65 -13.52 -8.34
N LYS A 55 9.79 -14.19 -8.12
CA LYS A 55 10.96 -13.58 -7.47
C LYS A 55 11.43 -12.28 -8.16
N LYS A 56 11.46 -12.27 -9.49
CA LYS A 56 11.92 -11.11 -10.27
C LYS A 56 10.90 -9.97 -10.23
N LEU A 57 9.62 -10.29 -10.36
CA LEU A 57 8.54 -9.29 -10.23
C LEU A 57 8.47 -8.71 -8.83
N SER A 58 8.63 -9.54 -7.79
CA SER A 58 8.69 -9.08 -6.40
C SER A 58 9.87 -8.13 -6.19
N MET A 59 11.05 -8.44 -6.72
CA MET A 59 12.23 -7.58 -6.64
C MET A 59 11.98 -6.23 -7.34
N GLN A 60 11.39 -6.22 -8.54
CA GLN A 60 11.03 -4.99 -9.25
C GLN A 60 10.06 -4.14 -8.42
N ALA A 61 8.98 -4.74 -7.92
CA ALA A 61 8.00 -4.04 -7.09
C ALA A 61 8.65 -3.46 -5.83
N MET A 62 9.42 -4.27 -5.09
CA MET A 62 10.12 -3.83 -3.87
C MET A 62 11.04 -2.65 -4.14
N LEU A 63 11.85 -2.70 -5.21
CA LEU A 63 12.76 -1.63 -5.56
C LEU A 63 12.00 -0.33 -5.90
N THR A 64 10.92 -0.42 -6.67
CA THR A 64 10.11 0.76 -7.01
C THR A 64 9.46 1.38 -5.78
N PHE A 65 8.84 0.58 -4.91
CA PHE A 65 8.21 1.11 -3.69
C PHE A 65 9.24 1.63 -2.68
N ALA A 66 10.43 1.03 -2.60
CA ALA A 66 11.54 1.56 -1.80
C ALA A 66 11.93 2.97 -2.30
N ALA A 67 12.10 3.16 -3.61
CA ALA A 67 12.40 4.47 -4.19
C ALA A 67 11.27 5.50 -3.97
N LEU A 68 10.00 5.10 -4.11
CA LEU A 68 8.85 5.95 -3.82
C LEU A 68 8.83 6.41 -2.34
N ASN A 69 9.17 5.52 -1.42
CA ASN A 69 9.29 5.85 0.01
C ASN A 69 10.48 6.79 0.28
N LEU A 70 11.64 6.55 -0.33
CA LEU A 70 12.79 7.45 -0.20
C LEU A 70 12.48 8.85 -0.72
N LYS A 71 11.79 8.98 -1.87
CA LYS A 71 11.32 10.27 -2.38
C LYS A 71 10.39 10.98 -1.39
N LYS A 72 9.49 10.23 -0.74
CA LYS A 72 8.58 10.76 0.27
C LYS A 72 9.34 11.29 1.48
N LEU A 73 10.31 10.53 1.99
CA LEU A 73 11.19 10.95 3.08
C LEU A 73 11.99 12.20 2.73
N ALA A 74 12.61 12.24 1.54
CA ALA A 74 13.35 13.41 1.07
C ALA A 74 12.44 14.66 0.96
N SER A 75 11.19 14.47 0.56
CA SER A 75 10.20 15.56 0.49
C SER A 75 9.81 16.08 1.89
N TRP A 76 9.77 15.19 2.90
CA TRP A 76 9.53 15.56 4.29
C TRP A 76 10.70 16.30 4.91
N THR A 77 11.94 15.87 4.63
CA THR A 77 13.14 16.56 5.13
C THR A 77 13.38 17.90 4.44
N TRP A 78 12.99 18.02 3.16
CA TRP A 78 13.17 19.25 2.38
C TRP A 78 12.17 20.35 2.75
N LYS A 79 10.91 20.00 3.02
CA LYS A 79 9.96 20.94 3.60
C LYS A 79 10.38 21.15 5.05
N THR A 80 11.01 22.29 5.34
CA THR A 80 11.40 22.71 6.70
C THR A 80 10.25 22.36 7.65
N PRO A 81 10.50 21.75 8.83
CA PRO A 81 9.43 21.61 9.80
C PRO A 81 8.95 23.02 10.12
N THR A 82 7.72 23.35 9.71
CA THR A 82 7.04 24.52 10.25
C THR A 82 6.86 24.20 11.73
N ILE A 83 7.79 24.66 12.56
CA ILE A 83 7.64 24.63 14.01
C ILE A 83 6.41 25.49 14.27
N ALA A 84 5.32 24.83 14.66
CA ALA A 84 4.14 25.50 15.19
C ALA A 84 4.43 26.00 16.60
#